data_AF-F8PZQ0-F1
#
_entry.id   AF-F8PZQ0-F1
#
_cell.length_a   1.000
_cell.length_b   1.000
_cell.length_c   1.000
_cell.angle_alpha   90.00
_cell.angle_beta   90.00
_cell.angle_gamma   90.00
#
_symmetry.space_group_name_H-M   'P 1'
#
loop_
_entity.id
_entity.type
_entity.pdbx_description
1 polymer ?
#
loop_
_entity_poly.entity_id
_entity_poly.type
_entity_poly.pdbx_seq_one_letter_code
_entity_poly.pdbx_strand_id
1 'polypeptide(L)' 'MFSSIATLFTTVILAASSLVAAAPLSPTELIVWSPKVTSPQFAAIWSAGSTQNVTWDTSNMPAEKANSTGLIL' A
#
# COMPACT_ATOMS: atom_id res chain seq x y z
N MET A 1 15.75 50.02 29.72
CA MET A 1 14.48 49.39 29.25
C MET A 1 14.62 48.63 27.93
N PHE A 2 15.51 48.99 27.00
CA PHE A 2 15.63 48.33 25.68
C PHE A 2 16.20 46.89 25.70
N SER A 3 16.92 46.48 26.75
CA SER A 3 17.56 45.16 26.84
C SER A 3 16.56 44.03 27.15
N SER A 4 15.54 44.29 27.97
CA SER A 4 14.54 43.28 28.37
C SER A 4 13.64 42.83 27.21
N ILE A 5 13.39 43.71 26.23
CA ILE A 5 12.55 43.40 25.06
C ILE A 5 13.26 42.44 24.09
N ALA A 6 14.59 42.57 23.95
CA ALA A 6 15.39 41.69 23.10
C ALA A 6 15.51 40.29 23.71
N THR A 7 15.64 40.18 25.04
CA THR A 7 15.67 38.90 25.75
C THR A 7 14.34 38.15 25.62
N LEU A 8 13.22 38.86 25.80
CA LEU A 8 11.87 38.31 25.60
C LEU A 8 11.68 37.78 24.16
N PHE A 9 12.14 38.54 23.16
CA PHE A 9 12.08 38.11 21.77
C PHE A 9 12.90 36.84 21.51
N THR A 10 14.09 36.74 22.10
CA THR A 10 14.99 35.60 21.89
C THR A 10 14.44 34.34 22.56
N THR A 11 13.85 34.46 23.75
CA THR A 11 13.22 33.33 24.45
C THR A 11 12.00 32.78 23.73
N VAL A 12 11.21 33.66 23.08
CA VAL A 12 10.04 33.25 22.30
C VAL A 12 10.46 32.48 21.04
N ILE A 13 11.55 32.90 20.39
CA ILE A 13 12.07 32.25 19.18
C ILE A 13 12.64 30.86 19.52
N LEU A 14 13.38 30.71 20.62
CA LEU A 14 13.87 29.39 21.05
C LEU A 14 12.71 28.45 21.43
N ALA A 15 11.66 28.94 22.08
CA ALA A 15 10.50 28.12 22.44
C ALA A 15 9.69 27.63 21.22
N ALA A 16 9.73 28.34 20.09
CA ALA A 16 9.05 27.95 18.86
C ALA A 16 9.80 26.86 18.06
N SER A 17 11.08 26.61 18.35
CA SER A 17 11.92 25.69 17.57
C SER A 17 11.70 24.20 17.87
N SER A 18 10.93 23.84 18.90
CA SER A 18 10.73 22.45 19.33
C SER A 18 9.47 21.76 18.77
N LEU A 19 8.75 22.38 17.82
CA LEU A 19 7.56 21.78 17.21
C LEU A 19 7.93 20.93 15.98
N VAL A 20 8.57 19.78 16.20
CA VAL A 20 8.61 18.70 15.20
C VAL A 20 7.46 17.74 15.51
N ALA A 21 6.42 17.77 14.66
CA ALA A 21 5.33 16.82 14.71
C ALA A 21 5.62 15.68 13.71
N ALA A 22 6.03 14.52 14.22
CA ALA A 22 6.04 13.30 13.43
C ALA A 22 4.61 12.76 13.35
N ALA A 23 3.95 12.94 12.20
CA ALA A 23 2.66 12.31 11.97
C ALA A 23 2.85 10.78 11.95
N PRO A 24 2.02 10.00 12.66
CA PRO A 24 2.06 8.55 12.55
C PRO A 24 1.67 8.15 11.13
N LEU A 25 2.57 7.45 10.45
CA LEU A 25 2.25 6.78 9.19
C LEU A 25 1.48 5.52 9.55
N SER A 26 0.22 5.40 9.10
CA SER A 26 -0.50 4.13 9.18
C SER A 26 0.31 3.05 8.46
N PRO A 27 0.46 1.84 9.02
CA PRO A 27 1.14 0.75 8.34
C PRO A 27 0.52 0.53 6.95
N THR A 28 1.34 0.56 5.90
CA THR A 28 0.91 0.04 4.60
C THR A 28 0.82 -1.48 4.74
N GLU A 29 -0.39 -2.01 4.80
CA GLU A 29 -0.59 -3.45 4.88
C GLU A 29 -0.20 -4.11 3.56
N LEU A 30 0.67 -5.13 3.64
CA LEU A 30 0.97 -5.98 2.51
C LEU A 30 -0.21 -6.93 2.28
N ILE A 31 -1.12 -6.53 1.40
CA ILE A 31 -2.24 -7.38 0.99
C ILE A 31 -1.73 -8.42 -0.02
N VAL A 32 -1.81 -9.70 0.34
CA VAL A 32 -1.60 -10.85 -0.56
C VAL A 32 -2.97 -11.43 -0.89
N TRP A 33 -3.29 -11.49 -2.18
CA TRP A 33 -4.54 -12.07 -2.67
C TRP A 33 -4.24 -13.14 -3.71
N SER A 34 -4.90 -14.28 -3.58
CA SER A 34 -4.76 -15.43 -4.48
C SER A 34 -6.14 -15.84 -4.97
N PRO A 35 -6.46 -15.64 -6.27
CA PRO A 35 -7.75 -16.04 -6.81
C PRO A 35 -7.87 -17.56 -6.91
N LYS A 36 -9.10 -18.05 -6.75
CA LYS A 36 -9.40 -19.46 -7.02
C LYS A 36 -9.55 -19.68 -8.52
N VAL A 37 -8.71 -20.54 -9.10
CA VAL A 37 -8.85 -20.99 -10.49
C VAL A 37 -10.14 -21.82 -10.64
N THR A 38 -10.96 -21.46 -11.62
CA THR A 38 -12.21 -22.16 -11.97
C THR A 38 -12.06 -23.00 -13.24
N SER A 39 -11.13 -22.64 -14.12
CA SER A 39 -10.71 -23.42 -15.28
C SER A 39 -9.22 -23.18 -15.54
N PRO A 40 -8.42 -24.22 -15.84
CA PRO A 40 -8.81 -25.61 -16.00
C PRO A 40 -9.13 -26.31 -14.67
N GLN A 41 -9.82 -27.45 -14.75
CA GLN A 41 -10.00 -28.34 -13.61
C GLN A 41 -8.68 -29.04 -13.26
N PHE A 42 -8.59 -29.56 -12.03
CA PHE A 42 -7.43 -30.33 -11.59
C PHE A 42 -7.12 -31.47 -12.57
N ALA A 43 -5.82 -31.65 -12.87
CA ALA A 43 -5.31 -32.65 -13.81
C ALA A 43 -5.80 -32.53 -15.26
N ALA A 44 -6.23 -31.33 -15.70
CA ALA A 44 -6.49 -31.10 -17.12
C ALA A 44 -5.22 -31.31 -17.96
N ILE A 45 -5.38 -32.03 -19.06
CA ILE A 45 -4.30 -32.31 -20.02
C ILE A 45 -4.49 -31.42 -21.23
N TRP A 46 -3.45 -30.69 -21.62
CA TRP A 46 -3.47 -29.81 -22.78
C TRP A 46 -2.61 -30.39 -23.91
N SER A 47 -3.20 -30.51 -25.09
CA SER A 47 -2.45 -30.93 -26.28
C SER A 47 -1.44 -29.85 -26.68
N ALA A 48 -0.28 -30.29 -27.18
CA ALA A 48 0.73 -29.36 -27.67
C ALA A 48 0.17 -28.47 -28.79
N GLY A 49 0.44 -27.17 -28.71
CA GLY A 49 -0.07 -26.17 -29.65
C GLY A 49 -1.54 -25.79 -29.46
N SER A 50 -2.23 -26.28 -28.42
CA SER A 50 -3.60 -25.87 -28.11
C SER A 50 -3.67 -24.54 -27.35
N THR A 51 -4.68 -23.73 -27.68
CA THR A 51 -5.04 -22.54 -26.91
C THR A 51 -6.09 -22.90 -25.88
N GLN A 52 -5.90 -22.45 -24.65
CA GLN A 52 -6.76 -22.79 -23.52
C GLN A 52 -7.23 -21.52 -22.83
N ASN A 53 -8.51 -21.50 -22.45
CA ASN A 53 -9.08 -20.40 -21.70
C ASN A 53 -8.94 -20.67 -20.20
N VAL A 54 -8.11 -19.86 -19.54
CA VAL A 54 -7.88 -19.93 -18.09
C VAL A 54 -8.78 -18.92 -17.41
N THR A 55 -9.55 -19.38 -16.43
CA THR A 55 -10.50 -18.53 -15.69
C THR A 55 -10.32 -18.71 -14.19
N TRP A 56 -10.58 -17.64 -13.45
CA TRP A 56 -10.53 -17.61 -12.01
C TRP A 56 -11.64 -16.72 -11.46
N ASP A 57 -11.99 -16.93 -10.19
CA ASP A 57 -12.99 -16.11 -9.50
C ASP A 57 -12.35 -14.87 -8.85
N THR A 58 -12.95 -13.71 -9.08
CA THR A 58 -12.54 -12.41 -8.54
C THR A 58 -13.56 -11.81 -7.57
N SER A 59 -14.61 -12.56 -7.21
CA SER A 59 -15.71 -12.08 -6.36
C SER A 59 -15.27 -11.60 -4.97
N ASN A 60 -14.17 -12.16 -4.45
CA ASN A 60 -13.61 -11.84 -3.14
C ASN A 60 -12.35 -10.94 -3.20
N MET A 61 -12.12 -10.25 -4.32
CA MET A 61 -10.94 -9.40 -4.49
C MET A 61 -11.03 -8.13 -3.64
N PRO A 62 -10.00 -7.80 -2.83
CA PRO A 62 -9.92 -6.52 -2.12
C PRO A 62 -9.91 -5.34 -3.09
N ALA A 63 -10.58 -4.24 -2.74
CA ALA A 63 -10.66 -3.05 -3.58
C ALA A 63 -9.28 -2.43 -3.85
N GLU A 64 -8.37 -2.54 -2.88
CA GLU A 64 -6.98 -2.09 -2.94
C GLU A 64 -6.14 -2.87 -3.96
N LYS A 65 -6.62 -4.04 -4.40
CA LYS A 65 -5.97 -4.88 -5.41
C LYS A 65 -6.63 -4.81 -6.77
N ALA A 66 -7.72 -4.04 -6.92
CA ALA A 66 -8.32 -3.79 -8.22
C ALA A 66 -7.27 -3.27 -9.22
N ASN A 67 -7.26 -3.84 -10.43
CA ASN A 67 -6.33 -3.50 -11.51
C ASN A 67 -4.85 -3.82 -11.26
N SER A 68 -4.53 -4.61 -10.22
CA SER A 68 -3.16 -5.09 -10.03
C SER A 68 -2.74 -6.01 -11.19
N THR A 69 -1.50 -5.86 -11.66
CA THR A 69 -0.89 -6.79 -12.61
C THR A 69 -0.05 -7.83 -11.88
N GLY A 70 0.17 -8.99 -12.49
CA GLY A 70 0.92 -10.08 -11.88
C GLY A 70 1.44 -11.09 -12.90
N LEU A 71 2.25 -12.01 -12.42
CA LEU A 71 2.75 -13.16 -13.18
C LEU A 71 1.93 -14.40 -12.81
N ILE A 72 1.55 -15.17 -13.82
CA ILE A 72 1.06 -16.53 -13.64
C ILE A 72 2.32 -17.41 -13.63
N LEU A 73 2.62 -18.00 -12.48
CA LEU A 73 3.75 -18.91 -12.27
C LEU A 73 3.35 -20.36 -12.48
#